data_AF-A0A7W4GFX4-F1
#
_entry.id   AF-A0A7W4GFX4-F1
#
_cell.length_a   1.000
_cell.length_b   1.000
_cell.length_c   1.000
_cell.angle_alpha   90.00
_cell.angle_beta   90.00
_cell.angle_gamma   90.00
#
_symmetry.space_group_name_H-M   'P 1'
#
loop_
_entity.id
_entity.type
_entity.pdbx_description
1 polymer ?
#
loop_
_entity_poly.entity_id
_entity_poly.type
_entity_poly.pdbx_seq_one_letter_code
_entity_poly.pdbx_strand_id
1 'polypeptide(L)'
;MKLASALPVLFTVLAFSAPTSAGWLDNVAEITKKPVTEQAKTIAQSETIEQSETTEQSSALVGNVMSQLGLSQTQAEGGLGSLLSLAQTNLGENDFSQLSNSIPNADGLLAAVPTLSSDNGMSGLLSKAGNLGSSLQGSAMVYDAFEKLGISKEYITPMVDIAKNYLQQSGGEGTVDLLMKGLGSVL
;
A
#
# COMPACT_ATOMS: atom_id res chain seq x y z
N MET A 1 65.87 13.95 -24.44
CA MET A 1 66.16 15.30 -23.87
C MET A 1 64.87 16.11 -23.97
N LYS A 2 64.33 16.82 -22.98
CA LYS A 2 64.66 17.16 -21.60
C LYS A 2 63.34 17.60 -20.93
N LEU A 3 63.13 17.16 -19.69
CA LEU A 3 62.69 17.91 -18.49
C LEU A 3 61.36 18.69 -18.58
N ALA A 4 60.31 18.27 -17.88
CA ALA A 4 60.04 18.45 -16.45
C ALA A 4 59.11 19.65 -16.19
N SER A 5 57.99 19.41 -15.51
CA SER A 5 57.50 20.34 -14.48
C SER A 5 56.58 19.60 -13.53
N ALA A 6 56.99 19.57 -12.28
CA ALA A 6 56.25 19.07 -11.13
C ALA A 6 55.78 20.29 -10.32
N LEU A 7 54.56 20.24 -9.77
CA LEU A 7 54.26 20.97 -8.54
C LEU A 7 53.12 20.27 -7.77
N PRO A 8 53.31 19.94 -6.48
CA PRO A 8 52.33 19.24 -5.65
C PRO A 8 51.39 20.24 -4.94
N VAL A 9 50.12 19.88 -4.78
CA VAL A 9 49.23 20.57 -3.84
C VAL A 9 49.02 19.70 -2.60
N LEU A 10 49.18 20.39 -1.49
CA LEU A 10 49.38 20.00 -0.11
C LEU A 10 48.09 19.46 0.55
N PHE A 11 48.23 18.32 1.22
CA PHE A 11 47.66 17.92 2.52
C PHE A 11 46.43 18.70 3.06
N THR A 12 45.32 17.98 3.33
CA THR A 12 44.61 18.05 4.63
C THR A 12 43.84 16.75 4.85
N VAL A 13 44.39 15.89 5.71
CA VAL A 13 43.66 14.80 6.37
C VAL A 13 42.86 15.42 7.50
N LEU A 14 41.53 15.23 7.49
CA LEU A 14 40.75 15.17 8.72
C LEU A 14 40.22 13.74 8.88
N ALA A 15 40.89 12.99 9.74
CA ALA A 15 40.34 11.80 10.34
C ALA A 15 39.36 12.24 11.44
N PHE A 16 38.12 11.77 11.37
CA PHE A 16 37.29 11.61 12.54
C PHE A 16 36.82 10.15 12.61
N SER A 17 37.60 9.37 13.36
CA SER A 17 37.23 8.12 14.02
C SER A 17 35.99 8.34 14.90
N ALA A 18 35.02 7.43 14.97
CA ALA A 18 35.10 6.26 15.84
C ALA A 18 34.00 5.21 15.52
N PRO A 19 34.11 3.98 16.09
CA PRO A 19 33.49 2.75 15.61
C PRO A 19 32.28 2.32 16.45
N THR A 20 31.43 1.46 15.89
CA THR A 20 30.74 0.41 16.68
C THR A 20 30.31 -0.73 15.76
N SER A 21 31.22 -1.69 15.59
CA SER A 21 30.84 -3.07 15.27
C SER A 21 30.26 -3.68 16.55
N ALA A 22 28.95 -3.83 16.61
CA ALA A 22 28.32 -4.74 17.55
C ALA A 22 28.18 -6.11 16.86
N GLY A 23 29.03 -7.04 17.28
CA GLY A 23 29.03 -8.42 16.83
C GLY A 23 27.75 -9.15 17.23
N TRP A 24 27.17 -9.82 16.25
CA TRP A 24 26.37 -11.03 16.46
C TRP A 24 26.67 -12.11 15.40
N LEU A 25 27.57 -11.83 14.44
CA LEU A 25 28.06 -12.81 13.46
C LEU A 25 29.30 -13.59 13.93
N ASP A 26 29.50 -13.74 15.24
CA ASP A 26 30.63 -14.51 15.79
C ASP A 26 30.33 -16.01 15.92
N ASN A 27 29.15 -16.51 15.53
CA ASN A 27 28.83 -17.93 15.71
C ASN A 27 27.86 -18.50 14.67
N VAL A 28 28.29 -18.58 13.40
CA VAL A 28 27.85 -19.67 12.51
C VAL A 28 28.74 -19.69 11.28
N ALA A 29 29.20 -20.89 10.92
CA ALA A 29 30.07 -21.20 9.78
C ALA A 29 31.59 -21.07 10.03
N GLU A 30 32.05 -21.70 11.12
CA GLU A 30 33.17 -22.63 10.91
C GLU A 30 32.71 -23.69 9.89
N ILE A 31 33.59 -23.99 8.92
CA ILE A 31 33.61 -25.10 7.95
C ILE A 31 33.89 -24.53 6.54
N THR A 32 35.12 -24.09 6.27
CA THR A 32 36.19 -24.90 5.63
C THR A 32 35.81 -25.55 4.29
N LYS A 33 36.18 -24.91 3.17
CA LYS A 33 36.95 -25.46 2.02
C LYS A 33 36.92 -24.53 0.78
N LYS A 34 38.11 -24.00 0.40
CA LYS A 34 38.75 -23.81 -0.95
C LYS A 34 37.87 -23.47 -2.20
N PRO A 35 38.46 -22.90 -3.29
CA PRO A 35 39.12 -21.60 -3.50
C PRO A 35 38.61 -20.86 -4.79
N VAL A 36 39.20 -19.70 -5.14
CA VAL A 36 39.25 -19.07 -6.51
C VAL A 36 37.96 -18.36 -7.00
N THR A 37 37.96 -17.02 -7.04
CA THR A 37 38.16 -16.18 -8.24
C THR A 37 37.15 -16.46 -9.37
N GLU A 38 36.23 -15.54 -9.65
CA GLU A 38 36.19 -14.79 -10.92
C GLU A 38 34.97 -13.84 -10.95
N GLN A 39 35.11 -12.82 -11.78
CA GLN A 39 34.27 -11.65 -11.99
C GLN A 39 32.90 -11.99 -12.61
N ALA A 40 31.85 -11.25 -12.24
CA ALA A 40 30.86 -10.76 -13.20
C ALA A 40 29.99 -9.64 -12.59
N LYS A 41 30.23 -8.43 -13.11
CA LYS A 41 29.31 -7.29 -13.09
C LYS A 41 28.07 -7.64 -13.93
N THR A 42 26.86 -7.63 -13.35
CA THR A 42 25.60 -7.30 -14.05
C THR A 42 24.53 -6.93 -13.03
N ILE A 43 24.14 -5.65 -13.11
CA ILE A 43 22.93 -4.94 -12.65
C ILE A 43 21.82 -5.87 -12.11
N ALA A 44 21.64 -5.88 -10.78
CA ALA A 44 20.47 -6.41 -10.11
C ALA A 44 19.55 -5.23 -9.71
N GLN A 45 18.41 -5.16 -10.37
CA GLN A 45 17.33 -4.23 -10.10
C GLN A 45 16.48 -4.83 -8.98
N SER A 46 16.65 -4.28 -7.77
CA SER A 46 15.74 -4.29 -6.62
C SER A 46 14.86 -5.52 -6.42
N GLU A 47 15.45 -6.55 -5.80
CA GLU A 47 14.72 -7.38 -4.84
C GLU A 47 14.63 -6.63 -3.51
N THR A 48 13.42 -6.39 -3.03
CA THR A 48 13.14 -6.28 -1.59
C THR A 48 11.83 -7.04 -1.38
N ILE A 49 11.95 -8.35 -1.46
CA ILE A 49 11.07 -9.27 -0.75
C ILE A 49 11.66 -9.38 0.65
N GLU A 50 10.80 -9.22 1.65
CA GLU A 50 10.75 -9.91 2.95
C GLU A 50 10.30 -8.95 4.06
N GLN A 51 9.03 -9.08 4.48
CA GLN A 51 8.66 -9.59 5.81
C GLN A 51 7.17 -9.40 6.08
N SER A 52 6.39 -10.49 6.04
CA SER A 52 5.44 -10.92 7.10
C SER A 52 4.54 -12.06 6.60
N GLU A 53 4.91 -13.28 6.98
CA GLU A 53 4.20 -14.54 6.74
C GLU A 53 3.01 -14.77 7.72
N THR A 54 2.07 -13.83 7.83
CA THR A 54 0.85 -14.03 8.65
C THR A 54 -0.44 -13.54 7.98
N THR A 55 -0.40 -13.33 6.66
CA THR A 55 -1.42 -12.56 5.93
C THR A 55 -2.11 -13.39 4.84
N GLU A 56 -2.10 -14.72 4.85
CA GLU A 56 -2.56 -15.51 3.68
C GLU A 56 -4.03 -15.29 3.23
N GLN A 57 -4.90 -14.73 4.07
CA GLN A 57 -6.31 -14.50 3.75
C GLN A 57 -6.67 -13.01 3.55
N SER A 58 -6.07 -12.10 4.32
CA SER A 58 -6.14 -10.65 4.04
C SER A 58 -5.32 -10.26 2.80
N SER A 59 -4.33 -11.09 2.45
CA SER A 59 -3.57 -11.03 1.20
C SER A 59 -4.38 -11.47 -0.01
N ALA A 60 -5.47 -12.25 0.15
CA ALA A 60 -6.18 -12.74 -1.03
C ALA A 60 -6.88 -11.60 -1.78
N LEU A 61 -7.68 -10.77 -1.09
CA LEU A 61 -8.34 -9.63 -1.71
C LEU A 61 -7.32 -8.57 -2.16
N VAL A 62 -6.42 -8.15 -1.26
CA VAL A 62 -5.41 -7.12 -1.54
C VAL A 62 -4.45 -7.58 -2.64
N GLY A 63 -3.97 -8.82 -2.57
CA GLY A 63 -3.07 -9.43 -3.55
C GLY A 63 -3.73 -9.62 -4.91
N ASN A 64 -5.03 -9.95 -4.97
CA ASN A 64 -5.76 -9.98 -6.25
C ASN A 64 -5.80 -8.59 -6.91
N VAL A 65 -6.02 -7.54 -6.13
CA VAL A 65 -5.98 -6.15 -6.62
C VAL A 65 -4.59 -5.77 -7.11
N MET A 66 -3.54 -6.07 -6.34
CA MET A 66 -2.16 -5.80 -6.73
C MET A 66 -1.78 -6.52 -8.03
N SER A 67 -2.09 -7.82 -8.12
CA SER A 67 -1.75 -8.67 -9.27
C SER A 67 -2.49 -8.27 -10.54
N GLN A 68 -3.80 -7.99 -10.44
CA GLN A 68 -4.63 -7.68 -11.60
C GLN A 68 -4.48 -6.23 -12.08
N LEU A 69 -4.26 -5.28 -11.17
CA LEU A 69 -4.21 -3.85 -11.49
C LEU A 69 -2.80 -3.27 -11.51
N GLY A 70 -1.77 -4.06 -11.14
CA GLY A 70 -0.39 -3.59 -11.08
C GLY A 70 -0.15 -2.54 -10.00
N LEU A 71 -0.94 -2.54 -8.93
CA LEU A 71 -0.87 -1.58 -7.85
C LEU A 71 0.07 -2.05 -6.73
N SER A 72 0.68 -1.11 -6.01
CA SER A 72 1.44 -1.42 -4.80
C SER A 72 0.52 -1.87 -3.67
N GLN A 73 1.08 -2.50 -2.64
CA GLN A 73 0.32 -2.93 -1.46
C GLN A 73 -0.40 -1.75 -0.80
N THR A 74 0.28 -0.63 -0.57
CA THR A 74 -0.32 0.58 0.02
C THR A 74 -1.47 1.12 -0.84
N GLN A 75 -1.36 1.05 -2.16
CA GLN A 75 -2.41 1.48 -3.07
C GLN A 75 -3.62 0.54 -3.02
N ALA A 76 -3.39 -0.77 -3.04
CA ALA A 76 -4.46 -1.76 -2.96
C ALA A 76 -5.19 -1.67 -1.60
N GLU A 77 -4.45 -1.63 -0.48
CA GLU A 77 -5.00 -1.52 0.86
C GLU A 77 -5.77 -0.21 1.05
N GLY A 78 -5.17 0.93 0.69
CA GLY A 78 -5.81 2.23 0.83
C GLY A 78 -7.00 2.41 -0.12
N GLY A 79 -6.92 1.88 -1.35
CA GLY A 79 -8.01 1.93 -2.32
C GLY A 79 -9.22 1.11 -1.86
N LEU A 80 -9.00 -0.15 -1.45
CA LEU A 80 -10.04 -1.01 -0.89
C LEU A 80 -10.59 -0.44 0.43
N GLY A 81 -9.71 0.07 1.30
CA GLY A 81 -10.10 0.77 2.51
C GLY A 81 -11.04 1.95 2.25
N SER A 82 -10.79 2.71 1.18
CA SER A 82 -11.60 3.88 0.83
C SER A 82 -12.99 3.47 0.35
N LEU A 83 -13.07 2.39 -0.42
CA LEU A 83 -14.34 1.77 -0.81
C LEU A 83 -15.10 1.22 0.41
N LEU A 84 -14.41 0.59 1.35
CA LEU A 84 -15.01 0.09 2.60
C LEU A 84 -15.46 1.22 3.53
N SER A 85 -14.72 2.32 3.60
CA SER A 85 -15.09 3.50 4.39
C SER A 85 -16.37 4.16 3.83
N LEU A 86 -16.49 4.22 2.50
CA LEU A 86 -17.74 4.63 1.86
C LEU A 86 -18.89 3.67 2.21
N ALA A 87 -18.65 2.36 2.10
CA ALA A 87 -19.65 1.35 2.46
C ALA A 87 -20.09 1.47 3.93
N GLN A 88 -19.15 1.67 4.86
CA GLN A 88 -19.43 1.90 6.27
C GLN A 88 -20.33 3.12 6.48
N THR A 89 -20.04 4.22 5.79
CA THR A 89 -20.80 5.47 5.86
C THR A 89 -22.25 5.29 5.37
N ASN A 90 -22.47 4.47 4.34
CA ASN A 90 -23.79 4.30 3.72
C ASN A 90 -24.64 3.16 4.33
N LEU A 91 -24.01 2.09 4.84
CA LEU A 91 -24.70 0.92 5.39
C LEU A 91 -25.07 1.07 6.87
N GLY A 92 -24.31 1.87 7.63
CA GLY A 92 -24.39 1.88 9.08
C GLY A 92 -23.76 0.64 9.72
N GLU A 93 -23.61 0.67 11.05
CA GLU A 93 -22.76 -0.28 11.78
C GLU A 93 -23.18 -1.76 11.63
N ASN A 94 -24.49 -2.06 11.65
CA ASN A 94 -24.99 -3.42 11.59
C ASN A 94 -24.69 -4.10 10.25
N ASP A 95 -25.10 -3.47 9.15
CA ASP A 95 -24.92 -3.98 7.80
C ASP A 95 -23.42 -3.97 7.40
N PHE A 96 -22.67 -2.95 7.82
CA PHE A 96 -21.23 -2.91 7.59
C PHE A 96 -20.50 -4.03 8.34
N SER A 97 -20.90 -4.36 9.57
CA SER A 97 -20.27 -5.45 10.34
C SER A 97 -20.43 -6.80 9.63
N GLN A 98 -21.57 -7.04 8.98
CA GLN A 98 -21.76 -8.27 8.18
C GLN A 98 -20.82 -8.32 6.96
N LEU A 99 -20.63 -7.16 6.31
CA LEU A 99 -19.69 -7.02 5.20
C LEU A 99 -18.23 -7.18 5.66
N SER A 100 -17.81 -6.48 6.71
CA SER A 100 -16.42 -6.47 7.19
C SER A 100 -16.00 -7.83 7.76
N ASN A 101 -16.92 -8.58 8.39
CA ASN A 101 -16.65 -9.94 8.85
C ASN A 101 -16.30 -10.92 7.71
N SER A 102 -16.71 -10.61 6.48
CA SER A 102 -16.37 -11.41 5.29
C SER A 102 -15.05 -11.00 4.64
N ILE A 103 -14.37 -9.98 5.19
CA ILE A 103 -13.12 -9.45 4.67
C ILE A 103 -12.07 -9.58 5.78
N PRO A 104 -11.14 -10.53 5.67
CA PRO A 104 -10.05 -10.67 6.62
C PRO A 104 -9.25 -9.36 6.71
N ASN A 105 -8.96 -8.93 7.94
CA ASN A 105 -8.25 -7.68 8.23
C ASN A 105 -8.97 -6.41 7.73
N ALA A 106 -10.31 -6.39 7.66
CA ALA A 106 -11.09 -5.21 7.27
C ALA A 106 -10.69 -3.93 8.03
N ASP A 107 -10.40 -4.03 9.33
CA ASP A 107 -9.91 -2.91 10.14
C ASP A 107 -8.57 -2.35 9.65
N GLY A 108 -7.65 -3.22 9.19
CA GLY A 108 -6.38 -2.82 8.59
C GLY A 108 -6.57 -2.09 7.26
N LEU A 109 -7.53 -2.52 6.44
CA LEU A 109 -7.90 -1.82 5.21
C LEU A 109 -8.47 -0.43 5.52
N LEU A 110 -9.39 -0.32 6.49
CA LEU A 110 -9.92 0.97 6.93
C LEU A 110 -8.84 1.90 7.49
N ALA A 111 -7.87 1.34 8.22
CA ALA A 111 -6.73 2.11 8.74
C ALA A 111 -5.75 2.55 7.65
N ALA A 112 -5.71 1.85 6.51
CA ALA A 112 -4.87 2.18 5.36
C ALA A 112 -5.47 3.29 4.47
N VAL A 113 -6.70 3.75 4.77
CA VAL A 113 -7.31 4.90 4.08
C VAL A 113 -6.40 6.11 4.28
N PRO A 114 -5.98 6.79 3.19
CA PRO A 114 -5.17 7.99 3.32
C PRO A 114 -5.94 9.02 4.15
N THR A 115 -5.25 9.70 5.06
CA THR A 115 -5.89 10.74 5.86
C THR A 115 -6.38 11.85 4.95
N LEU A 116 -7.69 11.82 4.69
CA LEU A 116 -8.42 12.93 4.07
C LEU A 116 -8.46 13.98 5.18
N SER A 117 -7.69 15.06 5.04
CA SER A 117 -7.54 16.05 6.11
C SER A 117 -8.92 16.55 6.55
N SER A 118 -9.35 16.11 7.74
CA SER A 118 -10.66 16.45 8.32
C SER A 118 -10.84 17.96 8.54
N ASP A 119 -9.74 18.71 8.65
CA ASP A 119 -9.75 20.13 8.98
C ASP A 119 -10.27 21.06 7.86
N ASN A 120 -10.23 20.68 6.58
CA ASN A 120 -10.59 21.61 5.50
C ASN A 120 -11.36 21.00 4.31
N GLY A 121 -11.30 19.67 4.11
CA GLY A 121 -11.95 19.02 2.96
C GLY A 121 -13.37 18.55 3.27
N MET A 122 -13.50 17.67 4.26
CA MET A 122 -14.77 17.01 4.58
C MET A 122 -15.81 17.99 5.15
N SER A 123 -15.44 18.81 6.14
CA SER A 123 -16.35 19.81 6.71
C SER A 123 -16.77 20.87 5.66
N GLY A 124 -15.84 21.29 4.80
CA GLY A 124 -16.11 22.26 3.72
C GLY A 124 -16.96 21.70 2.59
N LEU A 125 -16.81 20.42 2.27
CA LEU A 125 -17.63 19.70 1.30
C LEU A 125 -19.01 19.35 1.87
N LEU A 126 -19.13 18.88 3.12
CA LEU A 126 -20.42 18.67 3.80
C LEU A 126 -21.22 19.96 3.91
N SER A 127 -20.55 21.07 4.25
CA SER A 127 -21.18 22.39 4.33
C SER A 127 -21.68 22.88 2.96
N LYS A 128 -21.06 22.43 1.85
CA LYS A 128 -21.50 22.72 0.47
C LYS A 128 -22.45 21.66 -0.10
N ALA A 129 -22.43 20.45 0.45
CA ALA A 129 -23.21 19.29 0.02
C ALA A 129 -24.56 19.18 0.70
N GLY A 130 -24.91 20.10 1.61
CA GLY A 130 -26.26 20.22 2.21
C GLY A 130 -27.42 20.24 1.20
N ASN A 131 -27.13 20.38 -0.10
CA ASN A 131 -28.10 20.26 -1.20
C ASN A 131 -27.70 19.29 -2.35
N LEU A 132 -26.56 18.58 -2.27
CA LEU A 132 -26.01 17.79 -3.39
C LEU A 132 -26.11 16.26 -3.24
N GLY A 133 -26.56 15.75 -2.09
CA GLY A 133 -26.90 14.33 -1.92
C GLY A 133 -25.70 13.40 -1.65
N SER A 134 -25.95 12.35 -0.85
CA SER A 134 -24.94 11.46 -0.27
C SER A 134 -24.10 10.69 -1.31
N SER A 135 -24.66 10.45 -2.51
CA SER A 135 -23.96 9.74 -3.58
C SER A 135 -22.81 10.56 -4.20
N LEU A 136 -23.01 11.87 -4.38
CA LEU A 136 -21.95 12.76 -4.88
C LEU A 136 -20.82 12.89 -3.86
N GLN A 137 -21.16 12.98 -2.57
CA GLN A 137 -20.17 13.01 -1.49
C GLN A 137 -19.36 11.71 -1.42
N GLY A 138 -20.02 10.56 -1.56
CA GLY A 138 -19.37 9.26 -1.56
C GLY A 138 -18.35 9.11 -2.69
N SER A 139 -18.73 9.53 -3.90
CA SER A 139 -17.83 9.51 -5.06
C SER A 139 -16.60 10.37 -4.85
N ALA A 140 -16.80 11.59 -4.34
CA ALA A 140 -15.72 12.53 -4.10
C ALA A 140 -14.70 12.00 -3.07
N MET A 141 -15.17 11.31 -2.01
CA MET A 141 -14.27 10.73 -1.00
C MET A 141 -13.40 9.61 -1.59
N VAL A 142 -13.98 8.72 -2.38
CA VAL A 142 -13.22 7.64 -3.04
C VAL A 142 -12.24 8.23 -4.06
N TYR A 143 -12.67 9.20 -4.87
CA TYR A 143 -11.80 9.87 -5.82
C TYR A 143 -10.62 10.58 -5.15
N ASP A 144 -10.86 11.36 -4.09
CA ASP A 144 -9.80 12.06 -3.35
C ASP A 144 -8.79 11.09 -2.74
N ALA A 145 -9.26 9.98 -2.17
CA ALA A 145 -8.39 8.96 -1.63
C ALA A 145 -7.54 8.28 -2.73
N PHE A 146 -8.14 7.95 -3.86
CA PHE A 146 -7.42 7.39 -5.00
C PHE A 146 -6.37 8.37 -5.54
N GLU A 147 -6.70 9.66 -5.69
CA GLU A 147 -5.75 10.70 -6.11
C GLU A 147 -4.59 10.84 -5.12
N LYS A 148 -4.86 10.84 -3.80
CA LYS A 148 -3.83 10.87 -2.75
C LYS A 148 -2.90 9.65 -2.78
N LEU A 149 -3.42 8.48 -3.15
CA LEU A 149 -2.66 7.24 -3.32
C LEU A 149 -1.97 7.16 -4.70
N GLY A 150 -2.20 8.14 -5.58
CA GLY A 150 -1.70 8.11 -6.96
C GLY A 150 -2.33 7.01 -7.82
N ILE A 151 -3.55 6.57 -7.47
CA ILE A 151 -4.31 5.56 -8.20
C ILE A 151 -5.25 6.27 -9.17
N SER A 152 -5.24 5.86 -10.44
CA SER A 152 -6.17 6.38 -11.44
C SER A 152 -7.61 5.95 -11.12
N LYS A 153 -8.57 6.87 -11.26
CA LYS A 153 -10.01 6.61 -11.06
C LYS A 153 -10.58 5.47 -11.92
N GLU A 154 -9.93 5.19 -13.05
CA GLU A 154 -10.26 4.08 -13.95
C GLU A 154 -10.13 2.71 -13.26
N TYR A 155 -9.34 2.63 -12.17
CA TYR A 155 -9.18 1.42 -11.36
C TYR A 155 -10.28 1.22 -10.31
N ILE A 156 -11.17 2.18 -10.09
CA ILE A 156 -12.25 2.05 -9.09
C ILE A 156 -13.18 0.91 -9.47
N THR A 157 -13.72 0.92 -10.69
CA THR A 157 -14.61 -0.13 -11.19
C THR A 157 -13.98 -1.53 -11.14
N PRO A 158 -12.78 -1.78 -11.70
CA PRO A 158 -12.18 -3.12 -11.63
C PRO A 158 -11.78 -3.51 -10.20
N MET A 159 -11.41 -2.57 -9.32
CA MET A 159 -11.16 -2.89 -7.91
C MET A 159 -12.45 -3.33 -7.19
N VAL A 160 -13.59 -2.67 -7.49
CA VAL A 160 -14.91 -3.10 -7.01
C VAL A 160 -15.28 -4.46 -7.59
N ASP A 161 -14.99 -4.73 -8.86
CA ASP A 161 -15.21 -6.05 -9.46
C ASP A 161 -14.38 -7.15 -8.80
N ILE A 162 -13.12 -6.88 -8.47
CA ILE A 162 -12.28 -7.81 -7.71
C ILE A 162 -12.86 -8.05 -6.31
N ALA A 163 -13.31 -7.00 -5.62
CA ALA A 163 -13.95 -7.12 -4.30
C ALA A 163 -15.25 -7.93 -4.36
N LYS A 164 -16.10 -7.74 -5.37
CA LYS A 164 -17.30 -8.58 -5.59
C LYS A 164 -16.92 -10.03 -5.80
N ASN A 165 -15.97 -10.31 -6.70
CA ASN A 165 -15.54 -11.67 -7.00
C ASN A 165 -14.96 -12.36 -5.76
N TYR A 166 -14.27 -11.60 -4.90
CA TYR A 166 -13.81 -12.11 -3.61
C TYR A 166 -14.98 -12.44 -2.69
N LEU A 167 -15.93 -11.52 -2.48
CA LEU A 167 -17.10 -11.77 -1.63
C LEU A 167 -18.01 -12.89 -2.16
N GLN A 168 -18.06 -13.09 -3.48
CA GLN A 168 -18.78 -14.22 -4.09
C GLN A 168 -18.12 -15.57 -3.77
N GLN A 169 -16.79 -15.61 -3.64
CA GLN A 169 -16.03 -16.85 -3.41
C GLN A 169 -15.76 -17.13 -1.94
N SER A 170 -15.56 -16.08 -1.15
CA SER A 170 -15.07 -16.14 0.23
C SER A 170 -16.03 -15.48 1.23
N GLY A 171 -17.01 -14.71 0.76
CA GLY A 171 -18.01 -14.06 1.61
C GLY A 171 -19.26 -14.90 1.84
N GLY A 172 -20.08 -14.46 2.79
CA GLY A 172 -21.41 -15.03 3.04
C GLY A 172 -22.46 -14.56 2.03
N GLU A 173 -23.59 -15.27 1.99
CA GLU A 173 -24.75 -14.88 1.18
C GLU A 173 -25.18 -13.42 1.52
N GLY A 174 -25.44 -12.61 0.48
CA GLY A 174 -25.86 -11.21 0.63
C GLY A 174 -24.73 -10.21 0.88
N THR A 175 -23.47 -10.63 1.07
CA THR A 175 -22.35 -9.68 1.30
C THR A 175 -22.00 -8.86 0.06
N VAL A 176 -22.17 -9.43 -1.13
CA VAL A 176 -22.03 -8.70 -2.41
C VAL A 176 -23.10 -7.62 -2.51
N ASP A 177 -24.34 -7.92 -2.14
CA ASP A 177 -25.44 -6.95 -2.13
C ASP A 177 -25.19 -5.84 -1.10
N LEU A 178 -24.66 -6.18 0.07
CA LEU A 178 -24.23 -5.20 1.07
C LEU A 178 -23.12 -4.30 0.53
N LEU A 179 -22.08 -4.85 -0.10
CA LEU A 179 -21.03 -4.06 -0.73
C LEU A 179 -21.62 -3.09 -1.76
N MET A 180 -22.50 -3.57 -2.64
CA MET A 180 -23.15 -2.75 -3.66
C MET A 180 -24.03 -1.65 -3.06
N LYS A 181 -24.82 -1.99 -2.06
CA LYS A 181 -25.64 -1.04 -1.31
C LYS A 181 -24.78 0.01 -0.62
N GLY A 182 -23.63 -0.40 -0.07
CA GLY A 182 -22.68 0.48 0.61
C GLY A 182 -21.91 1.40 -0.33
N LEU A 183 -21.54 0.94 -1.51
CA LEU A 183 -20.93 1.81 -2.52
C LEU A 183 -21.97 2.79 -3.10
N GLY A 184 -23.26 2.44 -3.07
CA GLY A 184 -24.32 3.25 -3.65
C GLY A 184 -24.13 3.44 -5.17
N SER A 185 -24.90 4.35 -5.78
CA SER A 185 -24.79 4.68 -7.22
C SER A 185 -23.54 5.49 -7.58
N VAL A 186 -22.44 5.29 -6.85
CA VAL A 186 -21.13 5.91 -7.12
C VAL A 186 -20.52 5.38 -8.43
N LEU A 187 -20.98 4.20 -8.83
CA LEU A 187 -20.76 3.47 -10.07
C LEU A 187 -22.08 3.40 -10.85
#